data_AF-A0A7K8ZJQ0-F1
#
_entry.id   AF-A0A7K8ZJQ0-F1
#
_cell.length_a   1.000
_cell.length_b   1.000
_cell.length_c   1.000
_cell.angle_alpha   90.00
_cell.angle_beta   90.00
_cell.angle_gamma   90.00
#
_symmetry.space_group_name_H-M   'P 1'
#
loop_
_entity.id
_entity.type
_entity.pdbx_description
1 polymer ?
#
loop_
_entity_poly.entity_id
_entity_poly.type
_entity_poly.pdbx_seq_one_letter_code
_entity_poly.pdbx_strand_id
1 'polypeptide(L)'
;LSGDDTQHIQQFYDLLTGSMEIIRGWAEKIPGFTDLPKTDQDLLFESAFLELFVLRLAYRSNPVEGKLIFCNGVVLHRLQCVRGFGEWIDSIVEFSSNLQNMNIDISAFSCIAALAMVTERHGLKEPKRVEELQNKIVNCLKDHVTFNNGGLNRPNYLSKLLGKLPELRTLCTQGLQRIFYLKLEDLVPPPAIIDKLFLDTLPF
;
A
#
# COMPACT_ATOMS: atom_id res chain seq x y z
N LEU A 1 16.93 -27.76 -8.56
CA LEU A 1 15.57 -27.32 -8.20
C LEU A 1 15.60 -26.09 -7.27
N SER A 2 16.52 -25.99 -6.30
CA SER A 2 16.60 -24.85 -5.35
C SER A 2 17.02 -23.48 -5.92
N GLY A 3 17.80 -23.44 -7.01
CA GLY A 3 18.36 -22.18 -7.53
C GLY A 3 17.33 -21.21 -8.13
N ASP A 4 16.21 -21.71 -8.65
CA ASP A 4 15.18 -20.89 -9.28
C ASP A 4 14.28 -20.22 -8.22
N ASP A 5 13.91 -20.97 -7.18
CA ASP A 5 13.04 -20.47 -6.10
C ASP A 5 13.72 -19.39 -5.25
N THR A 6 15.01 -19.53 -4.94
CA THR A 6 15.77 -18.50 -4.23
C THR A 6 15.81 -17.16 -4.98
N GLN A 7 15.90 -17.18 -6.31
CA GLN A 7 15.88 -15.96 -7.13
C GLN A 7 14.52 -15.25 -7.08
N HIS A 8 13.42 -16.01 -7.12
CA HIS A 8 12.08 -15.44 -7.01
C HIS A 8 11.79 -14.85 -5.62
N ILE A 9 12.29 -15.49 -4.56
CA ILE A 9 12.17 -14.97 -3.20
C ILE A 9 13.03 -13.72 -3.02
N GLN A 10 14.26 -13.71 -3.52
CA GLN A 10 15.11 -12.52 -3.51
C GLN A 10 14.44 -11.37 -4.29
N GLN A 11 13.92 -11.62 -5.49
CA GLN A 11 13.19 -10.63 -6.27
C GLN A 11 11.97 -10.08 -5.51
N PHE A 12 11.23 -10.93 -4.80
CA PHE A 12 10.13 -10.48 -3.94
C PHE A 12 10.59 -9.47 -2.88
N TYR A 13 11.68 -9.76 -2.17
CA TYR A 13 12.24 -8.86 -1.18
C TYR A 13 12.83 -7.58 -1.79
N ASP A 14 13.49 -7.67 -2.94
CA ASP A 14 14.03 -6.50 -3.66
C ASP A 14 12.90 -5.54 -4.09
N LEU A 15 11.77 -6.08 -4.55
CA LEU A 15 10.60 -5.29 -4.95
C LEU A 15 9.95 -4.59 -3.74
N LEU A 16 9.86 -5.27 -2.58
CA LEU A 16 9.36 -4.65 -1.35
C LEU A 16 10.31 -3.55 -0.86
N THR A 17 11.59 -3.86 -0.70
CA THR A 17 12.60 -2.92 -0.19
C THR A 17 12.75 -1.69 -1.10
N GLY A 18 12.84 -1.89 -2.42
CA GLY A 18 12.88 -0.77 -3.37
C GLY A 18 11.61 0.10 -3.32
N SER A 19 10.46 -0.50 -2.99
CA SER A 19 9.22 0.27 -2.77
C SER A 19 9.23 1.08 -1.48
N MET A 20 9.94 0.65 -0.44
CA MET A 20 10.00 1.36 0.85
C MET A 20 10.59 2.75 0.68
N GLU A 21 11.74 2.86 0.00
CA GLU A 21 12.41 4.16 -0.21
C GLU A 21 11.54 5.12 -1.02
N ILE A 22 10.92 4.61 -2.09
CA ILE A 22 10.04 5.40 -2.96
C ILE A 22 8.80 5.88 -2.20
N ILE A 23 8.19 5.02 -1.38
CA ILE A 23 7.01 5.39 -0.58
C ILE A 23 7.41 6.36 0.54
N ARG A 24 8.58 6.20 1.15
CA ARG A 24 9.08 7.12 2.19
C ARG A 24 9.30 8.52 1.62
N GLY A 25 9.99 8.63 0.48
CA GLY A 25 10.18 9.91 -0.21
C GLY A 25 8.88 10.50 -0.77
N TRP A 26 7.83 9.70 -0.96
CA TRP A 26 6.49 10.20 -1.26
C TRP A 26 5.76 10.73 -0.01
N ALA A 27 5.88 10.04 1.13
CA ALA A 27 5.27 10.44 2.40
C ALA A 27 5.76 11.83 2.85
N GLU A 28 7.06 12.08 2.73
CA GLU A 28 7.69 13.36 3.06
C GLU A 28 7.17 14.53 2.19
N LYS A 29 6.54 14.24 1.05
CA LYS A 29 5.95 15.26 0.16
C LYS A 29 4.49 15.56 0.49
N ILE A 30 3.88 14.84 1.44
CA ILE A 30 2.52 15.13 1.91
C ILE A 30 2.59 16.37 2.80
N PRO A 31 1.91 17.48 2.44
CA PRO A 31 1.94 18.70 3.25
C PRO A 31 1.46 18.43 4.69
N GLY A 32 2.28 18.80 5.68
CA GLY A 32 2.00 18.56 7.10
C GLY A 32 2.51 17.23 7.67
N PHE A 33 2.94 16.28 6.83
CA PHE A 33 3.46 15.00 7.32
C PHE A 33 4.82 15.15 8.03
N THR A 34 5.73 15.94 7.46
CA THR A 34 7.06 16.20 8.03
C THR A 34 7.02 17.04 9.31
N ASP A 35 5.86 17.67 9.60
CA ASP A 35 5.67 18.47 10.81
C ASP A 35 5.31 17.61 12.03
N LEU A 36 4.96 16.33 11.81
CA LEU A 36 4.70 15.35 12.87
C LEU A 36 6.01 14.92 13.56
N PRO A 37 5.98 14.44 14.81
CA PRO A 37 7.16 13.88 15.46
C PRO A 37 7.74 12.74 14.64
N LYS A 38 9.08 12.61 14.60
CA LYS A 38 9.74 11.57 13.81
C LYS A 38 9.25 10.16 14.18
N THR A 39 8.96 9.92 15.46
CA THR A 39 8.37 8.66 15.95
C THR A 39 7.00 8.38 15.34
N ASP A 40 6.17 9.41 15.15
CA ASP A 40 4.83 9.27 14.56
C ASP A 40 4.94 9.09 13.05
N GLN A 41 5.86 9.81 12.38
CA GLN A 41 6.13 9.60 10.95
C GLN A 41 6.57 8.16 10.67
N ASP A 42 7.49 7.62 11.47
CA ASP A 42 7.99 6.26 11.30
C ASP A 42 6.88 5.24 11.62
N LEU A 43 6.11 5.42 12.70
CA LEU A 43 4.97 4.55 13.03
C LEU A 43 3.91 4.53 11.92
N LEU A 44 3.52 5.69 11.40
CA LEU A 44 2.53 5.78 10.31
C LEU A 44 3.05 5.13 9.04
N PHE A 45 4.32 5.36 8.69
CA PHE A 45 4.94 4.76 7.52
C PHE A 45 5.03 3.23 7.65
N GLU A 46 5.55 2.73 8.76
CA GLU A 46 5.71 1.29 9.02
C GLU A 46 4.33 0.61 9.01
N SER A 47 3.34 1.18 9.69
CA SER A 47 1.98 0.63 9.75
C SER A 47 1.27 0.59 8.38
N ALA A 48 1.59 1.50 7.47
CA ALA A 48 0.89 1.65 6.19
C ALA A 48 1.69 1.15 4.97
N PHE A 49 2.95 0.74 5.15
CA PHE A 49 3.83 0.43 4.01
C PHE A 49 3.24 -0.66 3.11
N LEU A 50 2.80 -1.79 3.66
CA LEU A 50 2.24 -2.89 2.86
C LEU A 50 0.91 -2.49 2.21
N GLU A 51 0.05 -1.75 2.93
CA GLU A 51 -1.19 -1.21 2.36
C GLU A 51 -0.89 -0.32 1.14
N LEU A 52 0.10 0.56 1.24
CA LEU A 52 0.52 1.45 0.16
C LEU A 52 1.23 0.72 -0.98
N PHE A 53 2.05 -0.28 -0.68
CA PHE A 53 2.68 -1.12 -1.68
C PHE A 53 1.61 -1.76 -2.57
N VAL A 54 0.61 -2.41 -1.96
CA VAL A 54 -0.52 -3.05 -2.65
C VAL A 54 -1.35 -2.02 -3.41
N LEU A 55 -1.79 -0.95 -2.75
CA LEU A 55 -2.63 0.07 -3.36
C LEU A 55 -1.99 0.69 -4.61
N ARG A 56 -0.71 1.05 -4.51
CA ARG A 56 0.03 1.69 -5.62
C ARG A 56 0.37 0.69 -6.71
N LEU A 57 0.67 -0.57 -6.38
CA LEU A 57 0.87 -1.61 -7.38
C LEU A 57 -0.42 -1.90 -8.14
N ALA A 58 -1.53 -2.05 -7.43
CA ALA A 58 -2.84 -2.30 -8.01
C ALA A 58 -3.30 -1.17 -8.94
N TYR A 59 -3.06 0.09 -8.58
CA TYR A 59 -3.42 1.24 -9.42
C TYR A 59 -2.58 1.35 -10.70
N ARG A 60 -1.28 1.06 -10.64
CA ARG A 60 -0.38 1.14 -11.80
C ARG A 60 -0.48 -0.03 -12.76
N SER A 61 -0.92 -1.20 -12.29
CA SER A 61 -0.87 -2.45 -13.05
C SER A 61 -1.95 -2.52 -14.13
N ASN A 62 -1.80 -3.45 -15.08
CA ASN A 62 -2.83 -3.81 -16.05
C ASN A 62 -3.31 -5.25 -15.77
N PRO A 63 -4.39 -5.43 -14.97
CA PRO A 63 -4.86 -6.73 -14.55
C PRO A 63 -5.49 -7.54 -15.69
N VAL A 64 -6.05 -6.88 -16.71
CA VAL A 64 -6.64 -7.55 -17.89
C VAL A 64 -5.59 -8.36 -18.65
N GLU A 65 -4.38 -7.81 -18.75
CA GLU A 65 -3.23 -8.49 -19.37
C GLU A 65 -2.34 -9.24 -18.37
N GLY A 66 -2.73 -9.28 -17.09
CA GLY A 66 -1.92 -9.88 -16.02
C GLY A 66 -0.55 -9.22 -15.83
N LYS A 67 -0.38 -7.94 -16.19
CA LYS A 67 0.89 -7.21 -16.08
C LYS A 67 0.95 -6.38 -14.80
N LEU A 68 1.95 -6.66 -13.98
CA LEU A 68 2.22 -5.95 -12.74
C LEU A 68 3.33 -4.93 -12.97
N ILE A 69 3.07 -3.67 -12.65
CA ILE A 69 3.99 -2.55 -12.89
C ILE A 69 4.51 -2.01 -11.54
N PHE A 70 5.74 -2.37 -11.22
CA PHE A 70 6.41 -1.99 -9.98
C PHE A 70 6.91 -0.54 -10.04
N CYS A 71 7.21 0.05 -8.88
CA CYS A 71 7.56 1.47 -8.79
C CYS A 71 8.90 1.84 -9.40
N ASN A 72 9.78 0.85 -9.63
CA ASN A 72 11.03 0.98 -10.38
C ASN A 72 10.84 0.84 -11.91
N GLY A 73 9.60 0.70 -12.39
CA GLY A 73 9.29 0.54 -13.82
C GLY A 73 9.40 -0.89 -14.35
N VAL A 74 9.83 -1.85 -13.52
CA VAL A 74 9.84 -3.27 -13.91
C VAL A 74 8.41 -3.75 -14.14
N VAL A 75 8.22 -4.43 -15.26
CA VAL A 75 6.95 -5.06 -15.63
C VAL A 75 7.12 -6.57 -15.57
N LEU A 76 6.33 -7.23 -14.74
CA LEU A 76 6.29 -8.69 -14.65
C LEU A 76 4.90 -9.19 -14.97
N HIS A 77 4.81 -10.31 -15.66
CA HIS A 77 3.55 -11.03 -15.78
C HIS A 77 3.21 -11.71 -14.44
N ARG A 78 1.92 -11.81 -14.11
CA ARG A 78 1.39 -12.48 -12.91
C ARG A 78 2.09 -13.81 -12.64
N LEU A 79 2.23 -14.65 -13.66
CA LEU A 79 2.86 -15.97 -13.55
C LEU A 79 4.34 -15.93 -13.11
N GLN A 80 5.06 -14.85 -13.42
CA GLN A 80 6.44 -14.67 -12.95
C GLN A 80 6.49 -14.30 -11.47
N CYS A 81 5.45 -13.63 -10.96
CA CYS A 81 5.34 -13.24 -9.56
C CYS A 81 4.88 -14.38 -8.65
N VAL A 82 4.13 -15.38 -9.15
CA VAL A 82 3.52 -16.46 -8.34
C VAL A 82 4.55 -17.17 -7.45
N ARG A 83 5.77 -17.41 -7.92
CA ARG A 83 6.80 -18.11 -7.13
C ARG A 83 7.31 -17.29 -5.94
N GLY A 84 7.42 -15.97 -6.09
CA GLY A 84 7.83 -15.07 -5.00
C GLY A 84 6.67 -14.68 -4.10
N PHE A 85 5.54 -14.29 -4.69
CA PHE A 85 4.38 -13.72 -3.99
C PHE A 85 3.36 -14.78 -3.52
N GLY A 86 3.37 -15.98 -4.08
CA GLY A 86 2.32 -16.99 -3.82
C GLY A 86 0.94 -16.52 -4.28
N GLU A 87 -0.10 -16.97 -3.59
CA GLU A 87 -1.50 -16.59 -3.87
C GLU A 87 -1.78 -15.09 -3.65
N TRP A 88 -0.93 -14.39 -2.90
CA TRP A 88 -1.10 -12.96 -2.62
C TRP A 88 -1.15 -12.12 -3.90
N ILE A 89 -0.40 -12.52 -4.95
CA ILE A 89 -0.42 -11.78 -6.21
C ILE A 89 -1.78 -11.84 -6.90
N ASP A 90 -2.52 -12.93 -6.73
CA ASP A 90 -3.84 -13.11 -7.35
C ASP A 90 -4.85 -12.18 -6.68
N SER A 91 -4.80 -12.09 -5.35
CA SER A 91 -5.61 -11.14 -4.60
C SER A 91 -5.27 -9.68 -4.95
N ILE A 92 -4.00 -9.35 -5.21
CA ILE A 92 -3.60 -8.02 -5.69
C ILE A 92 -4.17 -7.74 -7.10
N VAL A 93 -4.13 -8.70 -8.01
CA VAL A 93 -4.67 -8.56 -9.38
C VAL A 93 -6.19 -8.41 -9.37
N GLU A 94 -6.89 -9.16 -8.51
CA GLU A 94 -8.32 -9.02 -8.31
C GLU A 94 -8.67 -7.63 -7.75
N PHE A 95 -7.95 -7.18 -6.72
CA PHE A 95 -8.11 -5.84 -6.17
C PHE A 95 -7.82 -4.74 -7.22
N SER A 96 -6.80 -4.91 -8.06
CA SER A 96 -6.49 -4.01 -9.18
C SER A 96 -7.66 -3.91 -10.15
N SER A 97 -8.27 -5.03 -10.51
CA SER A 97 -9.45 -5.07 -11.39
C SER A 97 -10.63 -4.30 -10.78
N ASN A 98 -10.88 -4.51 -9.50
CA ASN A 98 -11.92 -3.80 -8.76
C ASN A 98 -11.66 -2.29 -8.66
N LEU A 99 -10.40 -1.89 -8.49
CA LEU A 99 -9.99 -0.49 -8.43
C LEU A 99 -10.15 0.22 -9.79
N GLN A 100 -9.77 -0.45 -10.88
CA GLN A 100 -9.92 0.09 -12.24
C GLN A 100 -11.38 0.28 -12.65
N ASN A 101 -12.26 -0.64 -12.25
CA ASN A 101 -13.71 -0.53 -12.47
C ASN A 101 -14.36 0.66 -11.76
N MET A 102 -13.65 1.35 -10.87
CA MET A 102 -14.12 2.57 -10.21
C MET A 102 -13.68 3.85 -10.93
N ASN A 103 -12.85 3.75 -11.97
CA ASN A 103 -12.37 4.86 -12.78
C ASN A 103 -11.82 6.02 -11.93
N ILE A 104 -10.96 5.68 -10.97
CA ILE A 104 -10.42 6.64 -9.99
C ILE A 104 -9.36 7.50 -10.67
N ASP A 105 -9.61 8.81 -10.72
CA ASP A 105 -8.62 9.76 -11.23
C ASP A 105 -7.42 9.93 -10.28
N ILE A 106 -6.35 10.54 -10.79
CA ILE A 106 -5.08 10.68 -10.08
C ILE A 106 -5.22 11.50 -8.79
N SER A 107 -6.08 12.51 -8.78
CA SER A 107 -6.28 13.40 -7.62
C SER A 107 -6.99 12.65 -6.49
N ALA A 108 -8.07 11.94 -6.80
CA ALA A 108 -8.79 11.10 -5.85
C ALA A 108 -7.89 9.97 -5.34
N PHE A 109 -7.13 9.32 -6.22
CA PHE A 109 -6.17 8.29 -5.83
C PHE A 109 -5.10 8.82 -4.87
N SER A 110 -4.58 10.02 -5.13
CA SER A 110 -3.57 10.67 -4.28
C SER A 110 -4.11 10.90 -2.87
N CYS A 111 -5.37 11.30 -2.73
CA CYS A 111 -6.02 11.45 -1.43
C CYS A 111 -6.21 10.10 -0.73
N ILE A 112 -6.67 9.06 -1.45
CA ILE A 112 -6.86 7.72 -0.87
C ILE A 112 -5.52 7.12 -0.40
N ALA A 113 -4.45 7.28 -1.17
CA ALA A 113 -3.12 6.87 -0.75
C ALA A 113 -2.67 7.63 0.51
N ALA A 114 -2.85 8.95 0.57
CA ALA A 114 -2.53 9.73 1.75
C ALA A 114 -3.36 9.30 2.97
N LEU A 115 -4.65 8.97 2.81
CA LEU A 115 -5.51 8.47 3.89
C LEU A 115 -5.15 7.07 4.40
N ALA A 116 -4.56 6.21 3.55
CA ALA A 116 -4.03 4.91 4.00
C ALA A 116 -2.86 5.07 4.98
N MET A 117 -2.06 6.14 4.80
CA MET A 117 -0.94 6.47 5.68
C MET A 117 -1.35 7.32 6.88
N VAL A 118 -2.03 8.45 6.63
CA VAL A 118 -2.45 9.41 7.64
C VAL A 118 -3.77 8.93 8.24
N THR A 119 -3.64 8.00 9.18
CA THR A 119 -4.76 7.40 9.89
C THR A 119 -4.38 7.11 11.33
N GLU A 120 -5.38 6.97 12.19
CA GLU A 120 -5.17 6.68 13.60
C GLU A 120 -4.44 5.32 13.76
N ARG A 121 -3.37 5.33 14.56
CA ARG A 121 -2.59 4.14 14.92
C ARG A 121 -2.32 4.16 16.42
N HIS A 122 -2.27 2.98 17.03
CA HIS A 122 -1.89 2.84 18.42
C HIS A 122 -0.43 3.24 18.62
N GLY A 123 -0.13 4.06 19.63
CA GLY A 123 1.24 4.50 19.95
C GLY A 123 1.64 5.89 19.43
N LEU A 124 0.74 6.58 18.71
CA LEU A 124 0.97 7.97 18.28
C LEU A 124 1.21 8.90 19.47
N LYS A 125 2.21 9.78 19.34
CA LYS A 125 2.51 10.84 20.31
C LYS A 125 1.57 12.03 20.16
N GLU A 126 1.20 12.36 18.93
CA GLU A 126 0.32 13.49 18.61
C GLU A 126 -0.90 13.07 17.78
N PRO A 127 -1.79 12.20 18.31
CA PRO A 127 -2.92 11.64 17.57
C PRO A 127 -3.86 12.73 17.01
N LYS A 128 -4.05 13.84 17.74
CA LYS A 128 -4.87 14.97 17.29
C LYS A 128 -4.33 15.65 16.03
N ARG A 129 -3.00 15.79 15.91
CA ARG A 129 -2.39 16.40 14.71
C ARG A 129 -2.52 15.49 13.49
N VAL A 130 -2.43 14.17 13.71
CA VAL A 130 -2.70 13.18 12.66
C VAL A 130 -4.16 13.24 12.22
N GLU A 131 -5.10 13.32 13.17
CA GLU A 131 -6.53 13.47 12.89
C GLU A 131 -6.83 14.77 12.12
N GLU A 132 -6.24 15.90 12.51
CA GLU A 132 -6.37 17.17 11.79
C GLU A 132 -5.86 17.08 10.35
N LEU A 133 -4.71 16.43 10.14
CA LEU A 133 -4.15 16.20 8.80
C LEU A 133 -5.06 15.28 7.98
N GLN A 134 -5.55 14.20 8.58
CA GLN A 134 -6.52 13.30 7.95
C GLN A 134 -7.78 14.05 7.53
N ASN A 135 -8.34 14.88 8.40
CA ASN A 135 -9.54 15.67 8.11
C ASN A 135 -9.33 16.63 6.94
N LYS A 136 -8.15 17.26 6.83
CA LYS A 136 -7.79 18.10 5.67
C LYS A 136 -7.82 17.28 4.37
N ILE A 137 -7.21 16.09 4.37
CA ILE A 137 -7.17 15.21 3.19
C ILE A 137 -8.58 14.73 2.82
N VAL A 138 -9.41 14.34 3.81
CA VAL A 138 -10.80 13.93 3.58
C VAL A 138 -11.61 15.07 2.95
N ASN A 139 -11.43 16.31 3.42
CA ASN A 139 -12.12 17.45 2.86
C ASN A 139 -11.67 17.75 1.43
N CYS A 140 -10.36 17.69 1.14
CA CYS A 140 -9.85 17.80 -0.23
C CYS A 140 -10.46 16.75 -1.17
N LEU A 141 -10.58 15.50 -0.72
CA LEU A 141 -11.21 14.43 -1.50
C LEU A 141 -12.70 14.71 -1.74
N LYS A 142 -13.44 15.16 -0.72
CA LYS A 142 -14.85 15.52 -0.83
C LYS A 142 -15.05 16.62 -1.88
N ASP A 143 -14.30 17.71 -1.76
CA ASP A 143 -14.41 18.86 -2.67
C ASP A 143 -14.10 18.45 -4.11
N HIS A 144 -13.04 17.64 -4.30
CA HIS A 144 -12.66 17.13 -5.62
C HIS A 144 -13.76 16.25 -6.25
N VAL A 145 -14.33 15.32 -5.49
CA VAL A 145 -15.42 14.43 -5.96
C VAL A 145 -16.67 15.24 -6.34
N THR A 146 -16.98 16.29 -5.58
CA THR A 146 -18.13 17.16 -5.86
C THR A 146 -17.90 18.02 -7.10
N PHE A 147 -16.71 18.60 -7.25
CA PHE A 147 -16.35 19.43 -8.39
C PHE A 147 -16.37 18.64 -9.71
N ASN A 148 -15.76 17.46 -9.75
CA ASN A 148 -15.69 16.62 -10.95
C ASN A 148 -17.06 16.11 -11.44
N ASN A 149 -18.11 16.21 -10.62
CA ASN A 149 -19.47 15.85 -11.00
C ASN A 149 -20.37 17.07 -11.29
N GLY A 150 -19.79 18.21 -11.68
CA GLY A 150 -20.54 19.42 -12.02
C GLY A 150 -21.27 20.04 -10.82
N GLY A 151 -20.74 19.86 -9.61
CA GLY A 151 -21.30 20.41 -8.37
C GLY A 151 -22.34 19.54 -7.67
N LEU A 152 -22.69 18.36 -8.21
CA LEU A 152 -23.58 17.41 -7.56
C LEU A 152 -22.79 16.43 -6.68
N ASN A 153 -23.04 16.45 -5.36
CA ASN A 153 -22.43 15.51 -4.42
C ASN A 153 -22.74 14.04 -4.80
N ARG A 154 -21.72 13.18 -4.87
CA ARG A 154 -21.85 11.71 -4.99
C ARG A 154 -21.46 11.01 -3.69
N PRO A 155 -22.28 11.07 -2.62
CA PRO A 155 -21.94 10.45 -1.35
C PRO A 155 -21.68 8.94 -1.48
N ASN A 156 -22.38 8.27 -2.41
CA ASN A 156 -22.18 6.85 -2.69
C ASN A 156 -20.81 6.55 -3.32
N TYR A 157 -20.27 7.46 -4.16
CA TYR A 157 -18.95 7.27 -4.76
C TYR A 157 -17.83 7.50 -3.75
N LEU A 158 -17.94 8.56 -2.95
CA LEU A 158 -17.00 8.83 -1.85
C LEU A 158 -16.96 7.66 -0.86
N SER A 159 -18.13 7.15 -0.46
CA SER A 159 -18.22 6.00 0.44
C SER A 159 -17.60 4.74 -0.18
N LYS A 160 -17.79 4.52 -1.48
CA LYS A 160 -17.17 3.41 -2.21
C LYS A 160 -15.64 3.54 -2.28
N LEU A 161 -15.12 4.76 -2.47
CA LEU A 161 -13.68 5.04 -2.45
C LEU A 161 -13.06 4.75 -1.08
N LEU A 162 -13.65 5.31 -0.02
CA LEU A 162 -13.18 5.09 1.35
C LEU A 162 -13.33 3.62 1.78
N GLY A 163 -14.33 2.91 1.24
CA GLY A 163 -14.52 1.48 1.42
C GLY A 163 -13.37 0.60 0.89
N LYS A 164 -12.46 1.14 0.07
CA LYS A 164 -11.25 0.43 -0.35
C LYS A 164 -10.17 0.35 0.73
N LEU A 165 -10.15 1.26 1.70
CA LEU A 165 -9.17 1.25 2.79
C LEU A 165 -9.31 -0.01 3.67
N PRO A 166 -10.53 -0.44 4.09
CA PRO A 166 -10.70 -1.73 4.76
C PRO A 166 -10.25 -2.94 3.93
N GLU A 167 -10.50 -2.97 2.62
CA GLU A 167 -10.07 -4.07 1.74
C GLU A 167 -8.54 -4.22 1.73
N LEU A 168 -7.80 -3.11 1.81
CA LEU A 168 -6.33 -3.12 1.90
C LEU A 168 -5.82 -3.81 3.16
N ARG A 169 -6.57 -3.78 4.27
CA ARG A 169 -6.16 -4.46 5.51
C ARG A 169 -6.11 -5.97 5.32
N THR A 170 -7.07 -6.54 4.61
CA THR A 170 -7.08 -7.98 4.28
C THR A 170 -5.87 -8.34 3.40
N LEU A 171 -5.59 -7.55 2.37
CA LEU A 171 -4.44 -7.75 1.49
C LEU A 171 -3.11 -7.57 2.22
N CYS A 172 -3.04 -6.66 3.19
CA CYS A 172 -1.87 -6.47 4.05
C CYS A 172 -1.61 -7.73 4.90
N THR A 173 -2.66 -8.29 5.53
CA THR A 173 -2.56 -9.54 6.30
C THR A 173 -2.04 -10.69 5.44
N GLN A 174 -2.52 -10.84 4.20
CA GLN A 174 -2.01 -11.86 3.27
C GLN A 174 -0.52 -11.63 2.92
N GLY A 175 -0.10 -10.37 2.76
CA GLY A 175 1.31 -10.02 2.55
C GLY A 175 2.19 -10.40 3.75
N LEU A 176 1.72 -10.12 4.97
CA LEU A 176 2.40 -10.54 6.20
C LEU A 176 2.47 -12.07 6.31
N GLN A 177 1.39 -12.79 6.00
CA GLN A 177 1.38 -14.25 5.95
C GLN A 177 2.39 -14.79 4.94
N ARG A 178 2.53 -14.14 3.78
CA ARG A 178 3.53 -14.52 2.78
C ARG A 178 4.95 -14.32 3.29
N ILE A 179 5.24 -13.16 3.91
CA ILE A 179 6.56 -12.89 4.52
C ILE A 179 6.87 -13.92 5.60
N PHE A 180 5.91 -14.23 6.47
CA PHE A 180 6.04 -15.25 7.51
C PHE A 180 6.36 -16.63 6.93
N TYR A 181 5.62 -17.04 5.90
CA TYR A 181 5.84 -18.32 5.22
C TYR A 181 7.26 -18.41 4.62
N LEU A 182 7.72 -17.36 3.94
CA LEU A 182 9.07 -17.32 3.37
C LEU A 182 10.15 -17.34 4.45
N LYS A 183 9.92 -16.68 5.60
CA LYS A 183 10.81 -16.74 6.76
C LYS A 183 10.88 -18.15 7.37
N LEU A 184 9.78 -18.90 7.36
CA LEU A 184 9.76 -20.30 7.81
C LEU A 184 10.45 -21.26 6.82
N GLU A 185 10.35 -21.00 5.51
CA GLU A 185 11.07 -21.78 4.50
C GLU A 185 12.60 -21.59 4.59
N ASP A 186 13.05 -20.43 5.09
CA ASP A 186 14.45 -20.10 5.38
C ASP A 186 15.42 -20.30 4.18
N LEU A 187 14.88 -20.21 2.95
CA LEU A 187 15.68 -20.30 1.73
C LEU A 187 16.46 -19.02 1.43
N VAL A 188 15.85 -17.87 1.75
CA VAL A 188 16.45 -16.54 1.65
C VAL A 188 15.97 -15.73 2.85
N PRO A 189 16.86 -15.20 3.70
CA PRO A 189 16.45 -14.43 4.86
C PRO A 189 15.84 -13.08 4.43
N PRO A 190 14.79 -12.59 5.11
CA PRO A 190 14.25 -11.28 4.84
C PRO A 190 15.31 -10.18 5.12
N PRO A 191 15.38 -9.12 4.29
CA PRO A 191 16.22 -7.96 4.60
C PRO A 191 15.84 -7.38 5.97
N ALA A 192 16.83 -6.88 6.72
CA ALA A 192 16.64 -6.41 8.10
C ALA A 192 15.49 -5.39 8.26
N ILE A 193 15.28 -4.53 7.26
CA ILE A 193 14.18 -3.55 7.27
C ILE A 193 12.79 -4.19 7.09
N ILE A 194 12.69 -5.25 6.29
CA ILE A 194 11.45 -6.02 6.11
C ILE A 194 11.19 -6.87 7.35
N ASP A 195 12.24 -7.43 7.94
CA ASP A 195 12.12 -8.23 9.16
C ASP A 195 11.68 -7.37 10.36
N LYS A 196 12.28 -6.19 10.52
CA LYS A 196 11.85 -5.19 11.53
C LYS A 196 10.38 -4.82 11.34
N LEU A 197 9.99 -4.43 10.12
CA LEU A 197 8.62 -4.06 9.79
C LEU A 197 7.64 -5.19 10.15
N PHE A 198 7.99 -6.42 9.76
CA PHE A 198 7.17 -7.60 10.02
C PHE A 198 6.96 -7.80 11.53
N LEU A 199 8.04 -7.75 12.32
CA LEU A 199 7.99 -7.91 13.78
C LEU A 199 7.18 -6.80 14.46
N ASP A 200 7.38 -5.54 14.06
CA ASP A 200 6.69 -4.37 14.64
C ASP A 200 5.17 -4.37 14.32
N THR A 201 4.74 -5.14 13.31
CA THR A 201 3.33 -5.25 12.90
C THR A 201 2.60 -6.41 13.58
N LEU A 202 3.32 -7.37 14.18
CA LEU A 202 2.70 -8.49 14.88
C LEU A 202 2.14 -8.03 16.24
N PRO A 203 0.89 -8.40 16.59
CA PRO A 203 0.26 -7.95 17.83
C PRO A 203 0.72 -8.73 19.08
N PHE A 204 1.81 -9.51 19.01
CA PHE A 204 2.27 -10.42 20.07
C PHE A 204 3.79 -10.46 20.19
#